data_AF-A0A7V1KN67-F1
#
_entry.id   AF-A0A7V1KN67-F1
#
_cell.length_a   1.000
_cell.length_b   1.000
_cell.length_c   1.000
_cell.angle_alpha   90.00
_cell.angle_beta   90.00
_cell.angle_gamma   90.00
#
_symmetry.space_group_name_H-M   'P 1'
#
loop_
_entity.id
_entity.type
_entity.pdbx_description
1 polymer ?
#
loop_
_entity_poly.entity_id
_entity_poly.type
_entity_poly.pdbx_seq_one_letter_code
_entity_poly.pdbx_strand_id
1 'polypeptide(L)'
;MNLPMYKRKVQLTGGGTFFVTLPKEWATREGVQQGAELSLVPSPSGLLLLIPPGLRGHNRCQVPLDGRSKVELERDIIAHYIAGFDIIQVIGNRVRPQERRMVRGIAQSLIGMEILEETQSTVTL
;
A
#
# COMPACT_ATOMS: atom_id res chain seq x y z
N MET A 1 -22.13 -2.10 9.82
CA MET A 1 -20.97 -2.66 10.55
C MET A 1 -20.62 -1.67 11.65
N ASN A 2 -20.71 -2.04 12.94
CA ASN A 2 -20.38 -1.12 14.03
C ASN A 2 -18.86 -1.02 14.17
N LEU A 3 -18.32 0.20 13.99
CA LEU A 3 -16.92 0.46 14.28
C LEU A 3 -16.72 0.47 15.80
N PRO A 4 -15.67 -0.18 16.32
CA PRO A 4 -15.38 -0.14 17.75
C PRO A 4 -15.05 1.30 18.18
N MET A 5 -15.77 1.81 19.19
CA MET A 5 -15.55 3.15 19.73
C MET A 5 -14.70 3.09 21.00
N TYR A 6 -13.55 3.75 20.98
CA TYR A 6 -12.67 3.87 22.14
C TYR A 6 -12.74 5.28 22.72
N LYS A 7 -12.92 5.39 24.03
CA LYS A 7 -12.84 6.68 24.76
C LYS A 7 -11.54 6.74 25.54
N ARG A 8 -10.90 7.90 25.50
CA ARG A 8 -9.63 8.19 26.18
C ARG A 8 -9.68 9.57 26.79
N LYS A 9 -9.14 9.71 27.99
CA LYS A 9 -8.94 11.03 28.59
C LYS A 9 -7.71 11.66 27.96
N VAL A 10 -7.84 12.93 27.61
CA VAL A 10 -6.71 13.76 27.21
C VAL A 10 -5.89 14.09 28.45
N GLN A 11 -4.57 14.10 28.30
CA GLN A 11 -3.63 14.48 29.34
C GLN A 11 -2.81 15.68 28.84
N LEU A 12 -2.46 16.58 29.75
CA LEU A 12 -1.71 17.79 29.44
C LEU A 12 -0.21 17.55 29.69
N THR A 13 0.63 17.97 28.75
CA THR A 13 2.09 18.02 28.94
C THR A 13 2.51 19.39 29.50
N GLY A 14 3.72 19.46 30.05
CA GLY A 14 4.37 20.75 30.29
C GLY A 14 4.69 21.44 28.96
N GLY A 15 4.06 22.58 28.69
CA GLY A 15 4.26 23.34 27.44
C GLY A 15 2.99 23.59 26.61
N GLY A 16 1.82 23.17 27.09
CA GLY A 16 0.54 23.47 26.44
C GLY A 16 0.15 22.51 25.31
N THR A 17 0.84 21.36 25.18
CA THR A 17 0.43 20.30 24.27
C THR A 17 -0.33 19.21 25.00
N PHE A 18 -1.15 18.48 24.26
CA PHE A 18 -1.98 17.40 24.79
C PHE A 18 -1.48 16.06 24.25
N PHE A 19 -1.58 15.02 25.07
CA PHE A 19 -1.43 13.64 24.62
C PHE A 19 -2.69 12.83 24.90
N VAL A 20 -2.96 11.87 24.03
CA VAL A 20 -4.03 10.88 24.17
C VAL A 20 -3.42 9.49 23.93
N THR A 21 -3.82 8.52 24.74
CA THR A 21 -3.31 7.16 24.59
C THR A 21 -4.07 6.41 23.50
N LEU A 22 -3.35 5.69 22.63
CA LEU A 22 -3.96 4.91 21.56
C LEU A 22 -4.52 3.59 22.09
N PRO A 23 -5.58 3.02 21.49
CA PRO A 23 -6.00 1.66 21.81
C PRO A 23 -4.88 0.67 21.49
N LYS A 24 -4.46 -0.15 22.46
CA LYS A 24 -3.33 -1.08 22.31
C LYS A 24 -3.51 -2.02 21.12
N GLU A 25 -4.69 -2.64 20.99
CA GLU A 25 -5.00 -3.57 19.90
C GLU A 25 -4.92 -2.91 18.52
N TRP A 26 -5.42 -1.67 18.38
CA TRP A 26 -5.29 -0.90 17.15
C TRP A 26 -3.83 -0.58 16.87
N ALA A 27 -3.11 -0.03 17.84
CA ALA A 27 -1.72 0.37 17.68
C ALA A 27 -0.82 -0.81 17.25
N THR A 28 -0.98 -1.97 17.90
CA THR A 28 -0.23 -3.18 17.53
C THR A 28 -0.57 -3.67 16.12
N ARG A 29 -1.86 -3.67 15.73
CA ARG A 29 -2.28 -4.10 14.39
C ARG A 29 -1.73 -3.17 13.30
N GLU A 30 -1.73 -1.86 13.54
CA GLU A 30 -1.24 -0.88 12.57
C GLU A 30 0.29 -0.64 12.64
N GLY A 31 1.03 -1.48 13.36
CA GLY A 31 2.50 -1.39 13.46
C GLY A 31 3.01 -0.18 14.23
N VAL A 32 2.17 0.47 15.04
CA VAL A 32 2.54 1.63 15.86
C VAL A 32 3.26 1.14 17.12
N GLN A 33 4.57 1.34 17.15
CA GLN A 33 5.46 0.99 18.26
C GLN A 33 5.99 2.23 18.97
N GLN A 34 6.71 2.04 20.08
CA GLN A 34 7.36 3.15 20.79
C GLN A 34 8.33 3.87 19.83
N GLY A 35 8.21 5.20 19.76
CA GLY A 35 9.01 6.03 18.86
C GLY A 35 8.47 6.13 17.43
N ALA A 36 7.38 5.43 17.08
CA ALA A 36 6.73 5.60 15.79
C ALA A 36 6.08 6.99 15.67
N GLU A 37 6.25 7.62 14.52
CA GLU A 37 5.59 8.87 14.18
C GLU A 37 4.24 8.62 13.50
N LEU A 38 3.22 9.35 13.93
CA LEU A 38 1.90 9.36 13.30
C LEU A 38 1.68 10.70 12.60
N SER A 39 1.11 10.67 11.39
CA SER A 39 0.62 11.90 10.78
C SER A 39 -0.75 12.24 11.37
N LEU A 40 -0.90 13.49 11.82
CA LEU A 40 -2.12 14.04 12.38
C LEU A 40 -2.70 15.04 11.39
N VAL A 41 -3.89 14.75 10.86
CA VAL A 41 -4.56 15.62 9.88
C VAL A 41 -5.85 16.17 10.48
N PRO A 42 -5.86 17.44 10.93
CA PRO A 42 -7.09 18.10 11.36
C PRO A 42 -7.97 18.41 10.14
N SER A 43 -9.28 18.27 10.29
CA SER A 43 -10.27 18.61 9.27
C SER A 43 -11.15 19.79 9.71
N PRO A 44 -11.74 20.54 8.76
CA PRO A 44 -12.66 21.64 9.08
C PRO A 44 -13.90 21.23 9.88
N SER A 45 -14.31 19.96 9.82
CA SER A 45 -15.44 19.43 10.59
C SER A 45 -15.09 19.10 12.04
N GLY A 46 -13.84 19.32 12.46
CA GLY A 46 -13.37 19.03 13.82
C GLY A 46 -12.92 17.59 14.03
N LEU A 47 -12.91 16.75 12.99
CA LEU A 47 -12.31 15.42 13.06
C LEU A 47 -10.78 15.53 12.99
N LEU A 48 -10.10 14.66 13.74
CA LEU A 48 -8.65 14.49 13.70
C LEU A 48 -8.34 13.09 13.17
N LEU A 49 -7.75 13.01 11.98
CA LEU A 49 -7.32 11.75 11.39
C LEU A 49 -5.91 11.39 11.85
N LEU A 50 -5.74 10.16 12.32
CA LEU A 50 -4.44 9.59 12.68
C LEU A 50 -4.03 8.60 11.59
N ILE A 51 -2.86 8.82 11.00
CA ILE A 51 -2.34 7.97 9.92
C ILE A 51 -1.07 7.26 10.43
N PRO A 52 -1.09 5.93 10.59
CA PRO A 52 0.10 5.16 10.94
C PRO A 52 1.17 5.21 9.84
N PRO A 53 2.45 5.07 10.19
CA PRO A 53 3.56 5.19 9.24
C PRO A 53 3.46 4.19 8.08
N GLY A 54 2.84 3.02 8.31
CA GLY A 54 2.60 1.98 7.30
C GLY A 54 1.27 2.07 6.56
N LEU A 55 0.38 3.03 6.88
CA LEU A 55 -0.90 3.21 6.16
C LEU A 55 -0.71 3.85 4.78
N ARG A 56 0.50 4.36 4.47
CA ARG A 56 0.97 4.42 3.09
C ARG A 56 1.30 3.00 2.61
N GLY A 57 0.36 2.07 2.77
CA GLY A 57 0.40 0.81 2.08
C GLY A 57 0.12 1.18 0.64
N HIS A 58 1.19 1.27 -0.16
CA HIS A 58 1.09 1.28 -1.61
C HIS A 58 -0.02 0.31 -2.00
N ASN A 59 -1.11 0.79 -2.60
CA ASN A 59 -2.21 -0.08 -2.99
C ASN A 59 -1.62 -1.13 -3.94
N ARG A 60 -1.50 -2.37 -3.47
CA ARG A 60 -0.77 -3.45 -4.17
C ARG A 60 -1.77 -4.45 -4.71
N CYS A 61 -1.61 -4.82 -5.98
CA CYS A 61 -2.34 -5.93 -6.57
C CYS A 61 -1.39 -7.06 -7.00
N GLN A 62 -1.97 -8.23 -7.22
CA GLN A 62 -1.29 -9.38 -7.80
C GLN A 62 -1.96 -9.73 -9.12
N VAL A 63 -1.15 -9.85 -10.17
CA VAL A 63 -1.59 -10.24 -11.52
C VAL A 63 -0.99 -11.61 -11.83
N PRO A 64 -1.80 -12.66 -12.03
CA PRO A 64 -1.28 -13.98 -12.37
C PRO A 64 -0.66 -13.96 -13.77
N LEU A 65 0.49 -14.63 -13.92
CA LEU A 65 1.24 -14.75 -15.17
C LEU A 65 0.94 -16.05 -15.92
N ASP A 66 0.81 -17.16 -15.17
CA ASP A 66 0.80 -18.50 -15.74
C ASP A 66 -0.40 -18.70 -16.69
N GLY A 67 -0.11 -19.12 -17.92
CA GLY A 67 -1.13 -19.40 -18.93
C GLY A 67 -1.77 -18.15 -19.57
N ARG A 68 -1.28 -16.94 -19.27
CA ARG A 68 -1.80 -15.69 -19.84
C ARG A 68 -1.09 -15.33 -21.14
N SER A 69 -1.87 -14.87 -22.11
CA SER A 69 -1.32 -14.23 -23.32
C SER A 69 -0.80 -12.82 -23.00
N LYS A 70 0.02 -12.26 -23.89
CA LYS A 70 0.50 -10.87 -23.78
C LYS A 70 -0.66 -9.89 -23.65
N VAL A 71 -1.70 -10.05 -24.47
CA VAL A 71 -2.85 -9.13 -24.53
C VAL A 71 -3.64 -9.16 -23.21
N GLU A 72 -3.84 -10.34 -22.64
CA GLU A 72 -4.53 -10.47 -21.34
C GLU A 72 -3.73 -9.85 -20.21
N LEU A 73 -2.42 -10.10 -20.17
CA LEU A 73 -1.53 -9.56 -19.15
C LEU A 73 -1.42 -8.03 -19.25
N GLU A 74 -1.29 -7.51 -20.47
CA GLU A 74 -1.26 -6.07 -20.76
C GLU A 74 -2.56 -5.39 -20.31
N ARG A 75 -3.72 -6.00 -20.62
CA ARG A 75 -5.01 -5.46 -20.20
C ARG A 75 -5.14 -5.37 -18.68
N ASP A 76 -4.70 -6.39 -17.94
CA ASP A 76 -4.78 -6.40 -16.48
C ASP A 76 -3.82 -5.40 -15.84
N ILE A 77 -2.58 -5.31 -16.33
CA ILE A 77 -1.59 -4.35 -15.82
C ILE A 77 -2.09 -2.91 -16.06
N ILE A 78 -2.62 -2.62 -17.26
CA ILE A 78 -3.19 -1.30 -17.58
C ILE A 78 -4.40 -0.99 -16.69
N ALA A 79 -5.28 -1.97 -16.45
CA ALA A 79 -6.45 -1.76 -15.61
C ALA A 79 -6.07 -1.38 -14.17
N HIS A 80 -5.07 -2.04 -13.58
CA HIS A 80 -4.60 -1.72 -12.23
C HIS A 80 -3.80 -0.41 -12.19
N TYR A 81 -3.03 -0.12 -13.24
CA TYR A 81 -2.36 1.18 -13.39
C TYR A 81 -3.37 2.34 -13.42
N ILE A 82 -4.44 2.23 -14.22
CA ILE A 82 -5.52 3.23 -14.28
C ILE A 82 -6.28 3.32 -12.96
N ALA A 83 -6.46 2.21 -12.24
CA ALA A 83 -7.09 2.17 -10.93
C ALA A 83 -6.23 2.77 -9.80
N GLY A 84 -5.00 3.22 -10.09
CA GLY A 84 -4.12 3.87 -9.13
C GLY A 84 -3.48 2.91 -8.12
N PHE A 85 -3.24 1.66 -8.52
CA PHE A 85 -2.39 0.77 -7.72
C PHE A 85 -0.94 1.26 -7.80
N ASP A 86 -0.33 1.43 -6.63
CA ASP A 86 1.04 1.88 -6.47
C ASP A 86 2.06 0.77 -6.78
N ILE A 87 1.68 -0.51 -6.60
CA ILE A 87 2.53 -1.67 -6.87
C ILE A 87 1.72 -2.74 -7.60
N ILE A 88 2.22 -3.19 -8.75
CA ILE A 88 1.62 -4.29 -9.52
C ILE A 88 2.59 -5.47 -9.50
N GLN A 89 2.26 -6.50 -8.72
CA GLN A 89 3.10 -7.69 -8.63
C GLN A 89 2.61 -8.75 -9.63
N VAL A 90 3.38 -8.99 -10.69
CA VAL A 90 3.12 -10.06 -11.65
C VAL A 90 3.70 -11.37 -11.10
N ILE A 91 2.87 -12.40 -10.90
CA ILE A 91 3.24 -13.63 -10.17
C ILE A 91 2.98 -14.86 -11.02
N GLY A 92 3.96 -15.74 -11.12
CA GLY A 92 3.82 -17.06 -11.73
C GLY A 92 4.63 -18.12 -11.00
N ASN A 93 4.38 -19.40 -11.29
CA ASN A 93 5.15 -20.51 -10.75
C ASN A 93 6.65 -20.39 -11.08
N ARG A 94 6.98 -19.92 -12.29
CA ARG A 94 8.33 -19.55 -12.71
C ARG A 94 8.29 -18.53 -13.84
N VAL A 95 8.85 -17.35 -13.61
CA VAL A 95 8.92 -16.29 -14.62
C VAL A 95 10.08 -16.56 -15.59
N ARG A 96 9.73 -16.98 -16.80
CA ARG A 96 10.64 -17.31 -17.90
C ARG A 96 11.19 -16.03 -18.55
N PRO A 97 12.36 -16.09 -19.22
CA PRO A 97 12.94 -14.92 -19.88
C PRO A 97 12.03 -14.25 -20.95
N GLN A 98 11.14 -15.01 -21.57
CA GLN A 98 10.15 -14.47 -22.52
C GLN A 98 9.06 -13.67 -21.80
N GLU A 99 8.57 -14.18 -20.68
CA GLU A 99 7.57 -13.50 -19.84
C GLU A 99 8.15 -12.23 -19.21
N ARG A 100 9.41 -12.23 -18.76
CA ARG A 100 10.09 -11.01 -18.29
C ARG A 100 10.13 -9.93 -19.36
N ARG A 101 10.49 -10.31 -20.60
CA ARG A 101 10.50 -9.39 -21.75
C ARG A 101 9.10 -8.87 -22.07
N MET A 102 8.08 -9.72 -21.93
CA MET A 102 6.69 -9.34 -22.11
C MET A 102 6.25 -8.30 -21.07
N VAL A 103 6.45 -8.58 -19.78
CA VAL A 103 6.13 -7.66 -18.67
C VAL A 103 6.89 -6.34 -18.81
N ARG A 104 8.19 -6.39 -19.14
CA ARG A 104 9.01 -5.19 -19.37
C ARG A 104 8.50 -4.34 -20.54
N GLY A 105 8.08 -4.98 -21.64
CA GLY A 105 7.51 -4.27 -22.77
C GLY A 105 6.19 -3.57 -22.43
N ILE A 106 5.38 -4.16 -21.54
CA ILE A 106 4.16 -3.53 -21.02
C ILE A 106 4.50 -2.37 -20.09
N ALA A 107 5.43 -2.56 -19.13
CA ALA A 107 5.82 -1.50 -18.21
C ALA A 107 6.37 -0.27 -18.96
N GLN A 108 7.20 -0.48 -19.98
CA GLN A 108 7.77 0.60 -20.81
C GLN A 108 6.75 1.35 -21.65
N SER A 109 5.53 0.83 -21.85
CA SER A 109 4.45 1.56 -22.53
C SER A 109 3.66 2.48 -21.59
N LEU A 110 3.90 2.40 -20.27
CA LEU A 110 3.19 3.16 -19.24
C LEU A 110 4.11 4.23 -18.64
N ILE A 111 3.58 5.45 -18.52
CA ILE A 111 4.35 6.60 -18.01
C ILE A 111 4.61 6.40 -16.51
N GLY A 112 5.89 6.46 -16.13
CA GLY A 112 6.31 6.37 -14.74
C GLY A 112 6.21 4.98 -14.12
N MET A 113 5.95 3.94 -14.92
CA MET A 113 6.01 2.55 -14.47
C MET A 113 7.44 2.04 -14.59
N GLU A 114 8.01 1.55 -13.50
CA GLU A 114 9.36 1.00 -13.46
C GLU A 114 9.32 -0.48 -13.04
N ILE A 115 10.42 -1.21 -13.23
CA ILE A 115 10.55 -2.55 -12.65
C ILE A 115 11.35 -2.40 -11.36
N LEU A 116 10.71 -2.64 -10.22
CA LEU A 116 11.32 -2.48 -8.90
C LEU A 116 12.11 -3.72 -8.46
N GLU A 117 11.58 -4.91 -8.78
CA GLU A 117 12.15 -6.18 -8.34
C GLU A 117 11.85 -7.31 -9.33
N GLU A 118 12.83 -8.20 -9.54
CA GLU A 118 12.69 -9.40 -10.35
C GLU A 118 13.20 -10.62 -9.56
N THR A 119 12.32 -11.60 -9.32
CA THR A 119 12.69 -12.89 -8.70
C THR A 119 12.37 -14.05 -9.64
N GLN A 120 12.63 -15.29 -9.24
CA GLN A 120 12.28 -16.46 -10.06
C GLN A 120 10.78 -16.64 -10.29
N SER A 121 9.93 -16.08 -9.41
CA SER A 121 8.47 -16.24 -9.43
C SER A 121 7.70 -14.92 -9.54
N THR A 122 8.39 -13.76 -9.50
CA THR A 122 7.74 -12.44 -9.54
C THR A 122 8.47 -11.42 -10.40
N VAL A 123 7.70 -10.50 -10.96
CA VAL A 123 8.16 -9.20 -11.48
C VAL A 123 7.29 -8.13 -10.81
N THR A 124 7.90 -7.26 -10.02
CA THR A 124 7.22 -6.17 -9.33
C THR A 124 7.40 -4.90 -10.15
N LEU A 125 6.27 -4.31 -10.56
CA LEU A 125 6.18 -2.99 -11.16
C LEU A 125 5.81 -1.96 -10.09
#